data_AF-A0AA85JUU0-F1
#
_entry.id   AF-A0AA85JUU0-F1
#
_cell.length_a   1.000
_cell.length_b   1.000
_cell.length_c   1.000
_cell.angle_alpha   90.00
_cell.angle_beta   90.00
_cell.angle_gamma   90.00
#
_symmetry.space_group_name_H-M   'P 1'
#
loop_
_entity.id
_entity.type
_entity.pdbx_description
1 polymer ?
#
loop_
_entity_poly.entity_id
_entity_poly.type
_entity_poly.pdbx_seq_one_letter_code
_entity_poly.pdbx_strand_id
1 'polypeptide(L)'
;MKIPWPTAFEVGDLRSFLRDFEAVAELIGVKEQAAKAVVLGTLLRGRAKAVYDSVDKSNGTASWKKLVERLVSEFDRGDTAQKGEKEKVSDGIILVLSLV
;
A
#
# COMPACT_ATOMS: atom_id res chain seq x y z
N MET A 1 -11.76 0.90 -29.25
CA MET A 1 -12.01 0.30 -27.92
C MET A 1 -11.82 1.37 -26.86
N LYS A 2 -12.70 1.44 -25.84
CA LYS A 2 -12.50 2.32 -24.68
C LYS A 2 -11.64 1.53 -23.69
N ILE A 3 -10.42 1.99 -23.46
CA ILE A 3 -9.53 1.37 -22.48
C ILE A 3 -10.09 1.67 -21.09
N PRO A 4 -10.35 0.65 -20.25
CA PRO A 4 -10.81 0.90 -18.89
C PRO A 4 -9.66 1.52 -18.10
N TRP A 5 -9.72 2.82 -17.87
CA TRP A 5 -8.75 3.51 -17.02
C TRP A 5 -9.06 3.21 -15.55
N PRO A 6 -8.07 2.85 -14.72
CA PRO A 6 -8.29 2.60 -13.30
C PRO A 6 -8.86 3.86 -12.62
N THR A 7 -9.79 3.65 -11.71
CA THR A 7 -10.29 4.73 -10.85
C THR A 7 -9.24 5.06 -9.78
N ALA A 8 -9.30 6.25 -9.20
CA ALA A 8 -8.42 6.61 -8.09
C ALA A 8 -8.56 5.62 -6.92
N PHE A 9 -7.44 5.29 -6.28
CA PHE A 9 -7.37 4.42 -5.12
C PHE A 9 -7.44 5.24 -3.83
N GLU A 10 -8.48 5.01 -3.03
CA GLU A 10 -8.68 5.63 -1.72
C GLU A 10 -8.54 4.63 -0.58
N VAL A 11 -9.27 3.52 -0.65
CA VAL A 11 -9.25 2.42 0.32
C VAL A 11 -9.56 1.11 -0.40
N GLY A 12 -9.03 0.00 0.11
CA GLY A 12 -9.35 -1.35 -0.40
C GLY A 12 -8.10 -2.20 -0.61
N ASP A 13 -8.26 -3.24 -1.42
CA ASP A 13 -7.18 -4.16 -1.76
C ASP A 13 -6.19 -3.51 -2.73
N LEU A 14 -5.09 -3.01 -2.15
CA LEU A 14 -3.99 -2.41 -2.88
C LEU A 14 -3.32 -3.39 -3.87
N ARG A 15 -3.26 -4.69 -3.55
CA ARG A 15 -2.61 -5.68 -4.43
C ARG A 15 -3.42 -5.91 -5.69
N SER A 16 -4.74 -6.03 -5.56
CA SER A 16 -5.63 -6.09 -6.72
C SER A 16 -5.57 -4.81 -7.56
N PHE A 17 -5.55 -3.65 -6.92
CA PHE A 17 -5.40 -2.37 -7.62
C PHE A 17 -4.09 -2.27 -8.42
N LEU A 18 -2.95 -2.65 -7.83
CA LEU A 18 -1.65 -2.61 -8.51
C LEU A 18 -1.57 -3.58 -9.69
N ARG A 19 -2.17 -4.77 -9.56
CA ARG A 19 -2.27 -5.74 -10.66
C ARG A 19 -3.07 -5.18 -11.83
N ASP A 20 -4.23 -4.60 -11.54
CA ASP A 20 -5.12 -4.06 -12.57
C ASP A 20 -4.49 -2.81 -13.24
N PHE A 21 -3.80 -1.98 -12.46
CA PHE A 21 -3.01 -0.86 -12.97
C PHE A 21 -1.91 -1.33 -13.94
N GLU A 22 -1.15 -2.37 -13.58
CA GLU A 22 -0.08 -2.88 -14.44
C GLU A 22 -0.61 -3.48 -15.75
N ALA A 23 -1.72 -4.20 -15.69
CA ALA A 23 -2.39 -4.71 -16.90
C ALA A 23 -2.84 -3.58 -17.84
N VAL A 24 -3.38 -2.47 -17.30
CA VAL A 24 -3.73 -1.30 -18.11
C VAL A 24 -2.48 -0.61 -18.66
N ALA A 25 -1.44 -0.43 -17.84
CA ALA A 25 -0.18 0.18 -18.26
C ALA A 25 0.46 -0.59 -19.43
N GLU A 26 0.43 -1.92 -19.40
CA GLU A 26 0.88 -2.77 -20.51
C GLU A 26 0.01 -2.58 -21.75
N LEU A 27 -1.31 -2.55 -21.58
CA LEU A 27 -2.26 -2.37 -22.67
C LEU A 27 -2.09 -1.02 -23.40
N ILE A 28 -1.72 0.04 -22.67
CA ILE A 28 -1.47 1.38 -23.25
C ILE A 28 0.00 1.62 -23.62
N GLY A 29 0.88 0.64 -23.44
CA GLY A 29 2.29 0.72 -23.84
C GLY A 29 3.20 1.49 -22.89
N VAL A 30 2.78 1.74 -21.65
CA VAL A 30 3.62 2.37 -20.60
C VAL A 30 4.57 1.32 -20.02
N LYS A 31 5.74 1.17 -20.67
CA LYS A 31 6.77 0.20 -20.28
C LYS A 31 7.78 0.76 -19.29
N GLU A 32 8.00 2.08 -19.32
CA GLU A 32 9.00 2.72 -18.50
C GLU A 32 8.54 2.79 -17.04
N GLN A 33 9.39 2.32 -16.13
CA GLN A 33 9.08 2.25 -14.69
C GLN A 33 8.89 3.64 -14.07
N ALA A 34 9.63 4.64 -14.56
CA ALA A 34 9.45 6.03 -14.18
C ALA A 34 8.04 6.54 -14.55
N ALA A 35 7.62 6.27 -15.79
CA ALA A 35 6.29 6.62 -16.27
C ALA A 35 5.19 5.91 -15.48
N LYS A 36 5.35 4.60 -15.20
CA LYS A 36 4.42 3.85 -14.32
C LYS A 36 4.30 4.51 -12.95
N ALA A 37 5.42 4.89 -12.32
CA ALA A 37 5.42 5.54 -11.01
C ALA A 37 4.74 6.93 -11.03
N VAL A 38 4.91 7.71 -12.09
CA VAL A 38 4.22 9.00 -12.24
C VAL A 38 2.71 8.79 -12.35
N VAL A 39 2.27 7.91 -13.25
CA VAL A 39 0.84 7.63 -13.45
C VAL A 39 0.20 7.09 -12.17
N LEU A 40 0.84 6.12 -11.51
CA LEU A 40 0.37 5.58 -10.24
C LEU A 40 0.17 6.68 -9.20
N GLY A 41 1.12 7.62 -9.08
CA GLY A 41 1.02 8.77 -8.18
C GLY A 41 -0.21 9.65 -8.39
N THR A 42 -0.72 9.74 -9.63
CA THR A 42 -1.95 10.51 -9.94
C THR A 42 -3.24 9.80 -9.49
N LEU A 43 -3.18 8.48 -9.33
CA LEU A 43 -4.32 7.64 -8.96
C LEU A 43 -4.41 7.40 -7.45
N LEU A 44 -3.31 7.54 -6.70
CA LEU A 44 -3.33 7.33 -5.25
C LEU A 44 -3.94 8.52 -4.50
N ARG A 45 -4.70 8.23 -3.46
CA ARG A 45 -5.26 9.19 -2.48
C ARG A 45 -4.94 8.74 -1.05
N GLY A 46 -5.21 9.62 -0.09
CA GLY A 46 -5.11 9.33 1.34
C GLY A 46 -3.77 8.72 1.77
N ARG A 47 -3.83 7.62 2.53
CA ARG A 47 -2.64 6.92 3.07
C ARG A 47 -1.69 6.46 1.97
N ALA A 48 -2.21 5.91 0.87
CA ALA A 48 -1.37 5.43 -0.22
C ALA A 48 -0.59 6.57 -0.90
N LYS A 49 -1.22 7.75 -1.03
CA LYS A 49 -0.55 8.94 -1.56
C LYS A 49 0.56 9.44 -0.64
N ALA A 50 0.31 9.45 0.69
CA ALA A 50 1.33 9.81 1.67
C ALA A 50 2.55 8.88 1.61
N VAL A 51 2.34 7.57 1.45
CA VAL A 51 3.43 6.60 1.25
C VAL A 51 4.20 6.90 -0.05
N TYR A 52 3.48 7.12 -1.15
CA TYR A 52 4.09 7.46 -2.43
C TYR A 52 4.95 8.73 -2.38
N ASP A 53 4.54 9.74 -1.60
CA ASP A 53 5.28 10.98 -1.42
C ASP A 53 6.49 10.82 -0.48
N SER A 54 6.46 9.85 0.44
CA SER A 54 7.56 9.55 1.37
C SER A 54 8.74 8.81 0.72
N VAL A 55 8.51 8.14 -0.42
CA VAL A 55 9.57 7.43 -1.13
C VAL A 55 10.45 8.43 -1.85
N ASP A 56 11.73 8.47 -1.48
CA ASP A 56 12.73 9.32 -2.13
C ASP A 56 12.85 9.00 -3.63
N LYS A 57 12.70 10.05 -4.45
CA LYS A 57 12.76 10.02 -5.93
C LYS A 57 14.02 10.72 -6.46
N SER A 58 14.92 11.17 -5.58
CA SER A 58 16.05 12.07 -5.88
C SER A 58 17.10 11.50 -6.85
N ASN A 59 17.16 10.17 -7.04
CA ASN A 59 18.06 9.53 -8.00
C ASN A 59 17.47 9.34 -9.41
N GLY A 60 16.34 10.00 -9.73
CA GLY A 60 15.72 9.94 -11.05
C GLY A 60 14.78 8.75 -11.25
N THR A 61 14.69 7.82 -10.30
CA THR A 61 13.61 6.84 -10.24
C THR A 61 13.58 6.23 -8.85
N ALA A 62 12.57 6.56 -8.03
CA ALA A 62 12.16 5.63 -7.00
C ALA A 62 11.94 4.29 -7.70
N SER A 63 12.84 3.32 -7.50
CA SER A 63 12.77 2.04 -8.19
C SER A 63 11.34 1.53 -8.02
N TRP A 64 10.64 1.30 -9.13
CA TRP A 64 9.24 0.86 -9.12
C TRP A 64 9.02 -0.26 -8.11
N LYS A 65 9.98 -1.18 -8.03
CA LYS A 65 10.06 -2.23 -7.03
C LYS A 65 10.02 -1.69 -5.59
N LYS A 66 10.88 -0.74 -5.23
CA LYS A 66 10.92 -0.12 -3.89
C LYS A 66 9.62 0.62 -3.56
N LEU A 67 9.01 1.29 -4.54
CA LEU A 67 7.72 1.95 -4.36
C LEU A 67 6.61 0.94 -4.07
N VAL A 68 6.51 -0.11 -4.88
CA VAL A 68 5.52 -1.19 -4.72
C VAL A 68 5.74 -1.92 -3.39
N GLU A 69 6.97 -2.28 -3.05
CA GLU A 69 7.31 -2.91 -1.76
C GLU A 69 6.89 -2.05 -0.57
N ARG A 70 7.14 -0.73 -0.64
CA ARG A 70 6.75 0.19 0.44
C ARG A 70 5.23 0.32 0.56
N LEU A 71 4.51 0.41 -0.56
CA LEU A 71 3.06 0.46 -0.58
C LEU A 71 2.45 -0.82 -0.01
N VAL A 72 2.89 -1.99 -0.47
CA VAL A 72 2.40 -3.29 0.02
C VAL A 72 2.72 -3.45 1.51
N SER A 73 3.93 -3.10 1.95
CA SER A 73 4.32 -3.18 3.36
C SER A 73 3.46 -2.32 4.28
N GLU A 74 3.07 -1.10 3.86
CA GLU A 74 2.21 -0.23 4.66
C GLU A 74 0.81 -0.83 4.86
N PHE A 75 0.23 -1.40 3.79
CA PHE A 75 -1.13 -1.93 3.84
C PHE A 75 -1.17 -3.33 4.50
N ASP A 76 -0.12 -4.15 4.34
CA ASP A 76 0.00 -5.44 5.04
C ASP A 76 0.17 -5.25 6.57
N ARG A 77 0.83 -4.18 7.02
CA ARG A 77 0.94 -3.86 8.47
C ARG A 77 -0.41 -3.58 9.11
N GLY A 78 -1.37 -3.04 8.35
CA GLY A 78 -2.73 -2.80 8.79
C GLY A 78 -3.51 -4.09 9.12
N ASP A 79 -3.26 -5.17 8.39
CA ASP A 79 -3.92 -6.46 8.60
C ASP A 79 -3.36 -7.26 9.79
N THR A 80 -2.09 -7.02 10.15
CA THR A 80 -1.45 -7.73 11.27
C THR A 80 -1.80 -7.18 12.65
N ALA A 81 -2.34 -5.96 12.75
CA ALA A 81 -2.70 -5.35 14.03
C ALA A 81 -3.99 -5.93 14.66
N GLN A 82 -4.70 -6.85 14.00
CA GLN A 82 -5.84 -7.57 14.58
C GLN A 82 -5.55 -9.04 14.92
N LYS A 83 -4.29 -9.50 14.83
CA LYS A 83 -3.94 -10.89 15.17
C LYS A 83 -2.71 -10.95 16.06
N GLY A 84 -2.84 -10.44 17.28
CA GLY A 84 -1.70 -10.39 18.18
C GLY A 84 -1.96 -9.94 19.61
N GLU A 85 -3.11 -10.22 20.22
CA GLU A 85 -3.15 -10.39 21.68
C GLU A 85 -3.76 -11.75 21.97
N LYS A 86 -2.90 -12.78 21.92
CA LYS A 86 -3.24 -14.08 22.49
C LYS A 86 -2.99 -13.97 23.99
N GLU A 87 -4.08 -13.74 24.70
CA GLU A 87 -4.25 -14.03 26.11
C GLU A 87 -3.54 -15.35 26.45
N LYS A 88 -2.37 -15.24 27.10
CA LYS A 88 -1.72 -16.33 27.81
C LYS A 88 -2.24 -16.28 29.24
N VAL A 89 -3.44 -16.83 29.46
CA VAL A 89 -3.81 -17.30 30.80
C VAL A 89 -3.00 -18.56 31.06
N SER A 90 -1.94 -18.41 31.84
CA SER A 90 -1.31 -19.52 32.57
C SER A 90 -0.74 -18.96 33.86
N ASP A 91 -1.46 -19.29 34.93
CA ASP A 91 -1.05 -19.37 36.33
C ASP A 91 -0.55 -18.11 37.05
N GLY A 92 -1.45 -17.58 37.90
CA GLY A 92 -1.06 -17.08 39.22
C GLY A 92 -0.66 -15.62 39.32
N ILE A 93 -1.65 -14.79 39.67
CA ILE A 93 -1.51 -13.52 40.42
C ILE A 93 -0.67 -12.42 39.76
N ILE A 94 -1.33 -11.36 39.28
CA ILE A 94 -1.10 -9.96 39.73
C ILE A 94 -2.42 -9.20 39.58
N LEU A 95 -2.99 -8.84 40.73
CA LEU A 95 -3.90 -7.72 40.94
C LEU A 95 -3.19 -6.41 40.59
N VAL A 96 -3.70 -5.59 39.66
CA VAL A 96 -3.78 -4.10 39.73
C VAL A 96 -4.78 -3.65 38.64
N LEU A 97 -6.06 -3.38 38.94
CA LEU A 97 -6.63 -2.08 39.31
C LEU A 97 -6.39 -0.93 38.32
N SER A 98 -7.46 -0.48 37.66
CA SER A 98 -7.90 0.91 37.39
C SER A 98 -9.09 0.80 36.44
N LEU A 99 -10.35 0.67 36.89
CA LEU A 99 -11.21 1.58 37.66
C LEU A 99 -11.49 2.92 36.95
N VAL A 100 -12.78 3.11 36.64
CA VAL A 100 -13.50 4.30 36.14
C VAL A 100 -13.29 4.65 34.67
#